data_AF-A0AAV8WKA4-F1
#
_entry.id   AF-A0AAV8WKA4-F1
#
_cell.length_a   1.000
_cell.length_b   1.000
_cell.length_c   1.000
_cell.angle_alpha   90.00
_cell.angle_beta   90.00
_cell.angle_gamma   90.00
#
_symmetry.space_group_name_H-M   'P 1'
#
loop_
_entity.id
_entity.type
_entity.pdbx_description
1 polymer ?
#
loop_
_entity_poly.entity_id
_entity_poly.type
_entity_poly.pdbx_seq_one_letter_code
_entity_poly.pdbx_strand_id
1 'polypeptide(L)'
;MRPGTHWYEAFLRRNQELSVRMTQNLTCSRGLVTEEKIRNWFREIRLYLEENDFQEISQHPNADETEFFLSPSGKKGIAERGSKVVHNIINNGDKERITTLINENAAGELAPLMIVLKYDRLPKTVVALMPSGWGIEKSQNRWITGETFFEYICNIFHLLG
;
A
#
# COMPACT_ATOMS: atom_id res chain seq x y z
N MET A 1 -23.73 -10.12 -35.06
CA MET A 1 -23.12 -8.78 -35.18
C MET A 1 -22.67 -8.32 -33.81
N ARG A 2 -21.44 -7.83 -33.66
CA ARG A 2 -20.98 -7.16 -32.43
C ARG A 2 -20.99 -5.65 -32.66
N PRO A 3 -21.48 -4.83 -31.72
CA PRO A 3 -21.42 -3.39 -31.87
C PRO A 3 -19.97 -2.92 -32.04
N GLY A 4 -19.73 -2.04 -33.01
CA GLY A 4 -18.41 -1.45 -33.25
C GLY A 4 -18.14 -0.27 -32.32
N THR A 5 -16.88 0.16 -32.27
CA THR A 5 -16.41 1.28 -31.42
C THR A 5 -17.23 2.56 -31.62
N HIS A 6 -17.59 2.90 -32.86
CA HIS A 6 -18.43 4.08 -33.15
C HIS A 6 -19.83 4.00 -32.53
N TRP A 7 -20.43 2.81 -32.47
CA TRP A 7 -21.72 2.64 -31.84
C TRP A 7 -21.61 2.85 -30.32
N TYR A 8 -20.54 2.32 -29.71
CA TYR A 8 -20.27 2.45 -28.28
C TYR A 8 -20.03 3.92 -27.86
N GLU A 9 -19.21 4.65 -28.62
CA GLU A 9 -18.96 6.07 -28.38
C GLU A 9 -20.24 6.91 -28.55
N ALA A 10 -21.03 6.63 -29.59
CA ALA A 10 -22.32 7.31 -29.79
C ALA A 10 -23.33 6.99 -28.69
N PHE A 11 -23.29 5.77 -28.13
CA PHE A 11 -24.11 5.37 -27.00
C PHE A 11 -23.75 6.14 -25.73
N LEU A 12 -22.46 6.22 -25.36
CA LEU A 12 -22.03 7.02 -24.19
C LEU A 12 -22.36 8.52 -24.36
N ARG A 13 -22.23 9.06 -25.57
CA ARG A 13 -22.55 10.47 -25.84
C ARG A 13 -24.03 10.82 -25.64
N ARG A 14 -24.93 9.86 -25.89
CA ARG A 14 -26.38 10.03 -25.71
C ARG A 14 -26.83 9.82 -24.26
N ASN A 15 -26.03 9.13 -23.44
CA ASN A 15 -26.34 8.79 -22.05
C ASN A 15 -25.26 9.38 -21.14
N GLN A 16 -25.26 10.71 -20.96
CA GLN A 16 -24.22 11.44 -20.23
C GLN A 16 -24.18 11.10 -18.73
N GLU A 17 -25.23 10.47 -18.20
CA GLU A 17 -25.29 9.90 -16.86
C GLU A 17 -24.40 8.65 -16.70
N LEU A 18 -23.98 8.03 -17.81
CA LEU A 18 -23.12 6.85 -17.81
C LEU A 18 -21.65 7.25 -17.93
N SER A 19 -20.83 6.75 -17.01
CA SER A 19 -19.37 6.89 -17.09
C SER A 19 -18.69 5.52 -17.08
N VAL A 20 -17.64 5.38 -17.88
CA VAL A 20 -16.79 4.18 -17.84
C VAL A 20 -15.93 4.25 -16.58
N ARG A 21 -16.11 3.28 -15.69
CA ARG A 21 -15.32 3.16 -14.46
C ARG A 21 -14.67 1.79 -14.43
N MET A 22 -13.43 1.72 -13.93
CA MET A 22 -12.88 0.42 -13.53
C MET A 22 -13.66 -0.07 -12.32
N THR A 23 -14.27 -1.24 -12.46
CA THR A 23 -14.92 -1.93 -11.35
C THR A 23 -13.85 -2.42 -10.37
N GLN A 24 -14.00 -2.09 -9.10
CA GLN A 24 -13.18 -2.72 -8.06
C GLN A 24 -13.67 -4.16 -7.84
N ASN A 25 -12.73 -5.10 -7.74
CA ASN A 25 -13.05 -6.46 -7.35
C ASN A 25 -13.44 -6.46 -5.87
N LEU A 26 -14.72 -6.69 -5.59
CA LEU A 26 -15.25 -6.88 -4.25
C LEU A 26 -15.39 -8.38 -3.98
N THR A 27 -14.87 -8.84 -2.85
CA THR A 27 -15.18 -10.19 -2.35
C THR A 27 -16.66 -10.25 -1.93
N CYS A 28 -17.29 -11.42 -1.96
CA CYS A 28 -18.68 -11.58 -1.48
C CYS A 28 -18.87 -11.04 -0.06
N SER A 29 -17.87 -11.23 0.81
CA SER A 29 -17.88 -10.67 2.18
C SER A 29 -17.94 -9.14 2.21
N ARG A 30 -17.23 -8.44 1.31
CA ARG A 30 -17.27 -6.98 1.20
C ARG A 30 -18.57 -6.48 0.55
N GLY A 31 -19.16 -7.25 -0.37
CA GLY A 31 -20.45 -6.93 -0.99
C GLY A 31 -21.64 -7.02 -0.04
N LEU A 32 -21.52 -7.75 1.09
CA LEU A 32 -22.54 -7.89 2.12
C LEU A 32 -22.45 -6.84 3.24
N VAL A 33 -21.46 -5.97 3.18
CA VAL A 33 -21.29 -4.85 4.12
C VAL A 33 -22.27 -3.74 3.70
N THR A 34 -23.22 -3.44 4.56
CA THR A 34 -24.16 -2.33 4.38
C THR A 34 -23.67 -1.10 5.14
N GLU A 35 -24.12 0.09 4.74
CA GLU A 35 -23.87 1.32 5.49
C GLU A 35 -24.29 1.18 6.96
N GLU A 36 -25.44 0.55 7.21
CA GLU A 36 -25.95 0.29 8.56
C GLU A 36 -24.95 -0.54 9.39
N LYS A 37 -24.38 -1.60 8.82
CA LYS A 37 -23.36 -2.42 9.51
C LYS A 37 -22.12 -1.62 9.85
N ILE A 38 -21.67 -0.75 8.95
CA ILE A 38 -20.52 0.14 9.19
C ILE A 38 -20.84 1.10 10.34
N ARG A 39 -21.99 1.78 10.30
CA ARG A 39 -22.41 2.72 11.35
C ARG A 39 -22.58 2.04 12.71
N ASN A 40 -23.18 0.85 12.74
CA ASN A 40 -23.33 0.07 13.96
C ASN A 40 -21.96 -0.33 14.54
N TRP A 41 -21.02 -0.77 13.70
CA TRP A 41 -19.66 -1.09 14.13
C TRP A 41 -18.96 0.13 14.76
N PHE A 42 -19.00 1.30 14.12
CA PHE A 42 -18.40 2.52 14.71
C PHE A 42 -19.04 2.92 16.03
N ARG A 43 -20.37 2.76 16.16
CA ARG A 43 -21.08 3.02 17.42
C ARG A 43 -20.65 2.06 18.52
N GLU A 44 -20.57 0.77 18.23
CA GLU A 44 -20.15 -0.27 19.18
C GLU A 44 -18.72 -0.05 19.67
N ILE A 45 -17.79 0.24 18.75
CA ILE A 45 -16.40 0.56 19.10
C ILE A 45 -16.34 1.80 19.98
N ARG A 46 -17.09 2.85 19.64
CA ARG A 46 -17.12 4.07 20.44
C ARG A 46 -17.60 3.81 21.87
N LEU A 47 -18.72 3.11 22.02
CA LEU A 47 -19.26 2.76 23.35
C LEU A 47 -18.26 1.93 24.15
N TYR A 48 -17.64 0.93 23.52
CA TYR A 48 -16.61 0.12 24.17
C TYR A 48 -15.44 0.96 24.67
N LEU A 49 -14.95 1.91 23.88
CA LEU A 49 -13.84 2.80 24.28
C LEU A 49 -14.25 3.72 25.44
N GLU A 50 -15.47 4.26 25.41
CA GLU A 50 -16.01 5.11 26.48
C GLU A 50 -16.20 4.33 27.79
N GLU A 51 -16.71 3.10 27.73
CA GLU A 51 -16.93 2.23 28.91
C GLU A 51 -15.62 1.78 29.58
N ASN A 52 -14.53 1.69 28.83
CA ASN A 52 -13.23 1.21 29.32
C ASN A 52 -12.19 2.34 29.53
N ASP A 53 -12.60 3.60 29.42
CA ASP A 53 -11.73 4.78 29.57
C ASP A 53 -10.53 4.81 28.59
N PHE A 54 -10.71 4.29 27.37
CA PHE A 54 -9.70 4.26 26.31
C PHE A 54 -9.79 5.47 25.37
N GLN A 55 -10.07 6.66 25.92
CA GLN A 55 -10.24 7.87 25.10
C GLN A 55 -8.95 8.31 24.40
N GLU A 56 -7.79 7.86 24.89
CA GLU A 56 -6.46 8.15 24.32
C GLU A 56 -6.08 7.21 23.16
N ILE A 57 -6.95 6.31 22.73
CA ILE A 57 -6.62 5.37 21.64
C ILE A 57 -6.27 6.09 20.32
N SER A 58 -6.77 7.30 20.10
CA SER A 58 -6.43 8.13 18.94
C SER A 58 -4.96 8.57 18.91
N GLN A 59 -4.27 8.53 20.05
CA GLN A 59 -2.84 8.78 20.17
C GLN A 59 -1.99 7.58 19.75
N HIS A 60 -2.58 6.38 19.69
CA HIS A 60 -1.89 5.18 19.27
C HIS A 60 -1.79 5.15 17.74
N PRO A 61 -0.58 5.08 17.18
CA PRO A 61 -0.41 5.07 15.74
C PRO A 61 -0.93 3.77 15.14
N ASN A 62 -1.56 3.88 13.98
CA ASN A 62 -1.86 2.74 13.13
C ASN A 62 -0.62 2.39 12.30
N ALA A 63 -0.37 1.10 12.09
CA ALA A 63 0.73 0.58 11.32
C ALA A 63 0.22 -0.08 10.03
N ASP A 64 0.83 0.22 8.89
CA ASP A 64 0.56 -0.52 7.65
C ASP A 64 1.82 -0.67 6.78
N GLU A 65 1.85 -1.74 5.98
CA GLU A 65 2.95 -2.06 5.08
C GLU A 65 2.68 -1.52 3.68
N THR A 66 3.68 -0.87 3.09
CA THR A 66 3.64 -0.42 1.70
C THR A 66 4.89 -0.82 0.93
N GLU A 67 4.74 -1.02 -0.38
CA GLU A 67 5.82 -1.40 -1.28
C GLU A 67 6.09 -0.31 -2.31
N PHE A 68 7.34 0.16 -2.38
CA PHE A 68 7.81 1.11 -3.38
C PHE A 68 8.63 0.41 -4.45
N PHE A 69 8.17 0.43 -5.69
CA PHE A 69 8.88 -0.16 -6.83
C PHE A 69 9.95 0.80 -7.36
N LEU A 70 11.20 0.33 -7.39
CA LEU A 70 12.34 1.10 -7.91
C LEU A 70 12.44 1.05 -9.44
N SER A 71 11.80 0.06 -10.06
CA SER A 71 11.54 0.00 -11.49
C SER A 71 10.04 0.20 -11.73
N PRO A 72 9.57 1.41 -12.05
CA PRO A 72 8.18 1.61 -12.44
C PRO A 72 7.88 0.79 -13.70
N SER A 73 6.72 0.14 -13.73
CA SER A 73 6.31 -0.72 -14.83
C SER A 73 6.37 0.00 -16.18
N GLY A 74 6.77 -0.74 -17.23
CA GLY A 74 7.13 -0.19 -18.53
C GLY A 74 6.13 0.82 -19.10
N LYS A 75 6.65 1.91 -19.68
CA LYS A 75 5.86 2.91 -20.39
C LYS A 75 5.05 2.23 -21.50
N LYS A 76 3.78 2.65 -21.69
CA LYS A 76 3.00 2.25 -22.86
C LYS A 76 3.75 2.68 -24.13
N GLY A 77 4.22 1.71 -24.91
CA GLY A 77 4.88 1.94 -26.20
C GLY A 77 3.91 1.79 -27.37
N ILE A 78 4.21 2.47 -28.48
CA ILE A 78 3.57 2.20 -29.77
C ILE A 78 4.37 1.07 -30.43
N ALA A 79 3.68 0.02 -30.86
CA ALA A 79 4.28 -1.10 -31.57
C ALA A 79 3.45 -1.45 -32.81
N GLU A 80 4.08 -2.11 -33.79
CA GLU A 80 3.41 -2.53 -35.01
C GLU A 80 2.27 -3.50 -34.71
N ARG A 81 1.16 -3.31 -35.42
CA ARG A 81 -0.03 -4.16 -35.29
C ARG A 81 0.31 -5.60 -35.68
N GLY A 82 0.30 -6.50 -34.70
CA GLY A 82 0.67 -7.91 -34.89
C GLY A 82 2.02 -8.32 -34.28
N SER A 83 2.79 -7.37 -33.74
CA SER A 83 3.96 -7.69 -32.93
C SER A 83 3.54 -8.47 -31.68
N LYS A 84 4.03 -9.72 -31.60
CA LYS A 84 3.74 -10.62 -30.48
C LYS A 84 4.57 -10.29 -29.23
N VAL A 85 5.67 -9.55 -29.39
CA VAL A 85 6.62 -9.27 -28.32
C VAL A 85 7.15 -7.85 -28.47
N VAL A 86 6.91 -7.03 -27.45
CA VAL A 86 7.44 -5.67 -27.33
C VAL A 86 8.25 -5.64 -26.04
N HIS A 87 9.57 -5.57 -26.16
CA HIS A 87 10.46 -5.53 -25.00
C HIS A 87 10.83 -4.09 -24.66
N ASN A 88 10.73 -3.74 -23.39
CA ASN A 88 11.39 -2.57 -22.83
C ASN A 88 12.68 -3.06 -22.17
N ILE A 89 13.84 -2.64 -22.68
CA ILE A 89 15.13 -2.95 -22.04
C ILE A 89 15.31 -1.98 -20.88
N ILE A 90 15.36 -2.51 -19.66
CA ILE A 90 15.63 -1.75 -18.45
C ILE A 90 16.96 -2.18 -17.85
N ASN A 91 17.72 -1.21 -17.32
CA ASN A 91 19.05 -1.46 -16.73
C ASN A 91 18.98 -2.09 -15.33
N ASN A 92 17.90 -1.86 -14.59
CA ASN A 92 17.71 -2.37 -13.23
C ASN A 92 16.74 -3.56 -13.25
N GLY A 93 16.90 -4.49 -12.32
CA GLY A 93 16.02 -5.65 -12.23
C GLY A 93 14.54 -5.22 -12.13
N ASP A 94 13.70 -5.76 -13.01
CA ASP A 94 12.29 -5.41 -13.25
C ASP A 94 11.36 -5.55 -12.01
N LYS A 95 11.92 -5.94 -10.87
CA LYS A 95 11.20 -6.28 -9.63
C LYS A 95 11.94 -5.81 -8.38
N GLU A 96 12.80 -4.80 -8.48
CA GLU A 96 13.32 -4.16 -7.27
C GLU A 96 12.22 -3.34 -6.60
N ARG A 97 12.01 -3.64 -5.32
CA ARG A 97 11.04 -2.96 -4.46
C ARG A 97 11.63 -2.79 -3.07
N ILE A 98 11.20 -1.73 -2.40
CA ILE A 98 11.48 -1.43 -1.00
C ILE A 98 10.18 -1.63 -0.23
N THR A 99 10.21 -2.47 0.78
CA THR A 99 9.07 -2.67 1.68
C THR A 99 9.24 -1.73 2.87
N THR A 100 8.20 -0.98 3.22
CA THR A 100 8.24 0.02 4.27
C THR A 100 7.06 -0.16 5.21
N LEU A 101 7.32 -0.23 6.51
CA LEU A 101 6.30 -0.13 7.54
C LEU A 101 6.16 1.34 7.95
N ILE A 102 4.95 1.87 7.82
CA ILE A 102 4.61 3.25 8.19
C ILE A 102 3.68 3.20 9.38
N ASN A 103 3.97 4.05 10.37
CA ASN A 103 3.19 4.17 11.60
C ASN A 103 2.76 5.62 11.77
N GLU A 104 1.46 5.90 11.80
CA GLU A 104 0.90 7.26 11.87
C GLU A 104 -0.24 7.31 12.88
N ASN A 105 -0.27 8.34 13.73
CA ASN A 105 -1.39 8.59 14.65
C ASN A 105 -2.44 9.55 14.06
N ALA A 106 -3.56 9.75 14.76
CA ALA A 106 -4.64 10.60 14.27
C ALA A 106 -4.27 12.10 14.20
N ALA A 107 -3.15 12.52 14.81
CA ALA A 107 -2.62 13.88 14.72
C ALA A 107 -1.73 14.08 13.48
N GLY A 108 -1.48 13.03 12.69
CA GLY A 108 -0.59 13.06 11.53
C GLY A 108 0.89 12.96 11.89
N GLU A 109 1.20 12.51 13.10
CA GLU A 109 2.58 12.30 13.56
C GLU A 109 3.03 10.90 13.14
N LEU A 110 4.21 10.85 12.52
CA LEU A 110 4.82 9.62 12.07
C LEU A 110 5.82 9.11 13.12
N ALA A 111 5.63 7.86 13.54
CA ALA A 111 6.71 7.13 14.20
C ALA A 111 7.80 6.77 13.17
N PRO A 112 9.04 6.49 13.60
CA PRO A 112 10.14 6.22 12.70
C PRO A 112 9.83 5.02 11.82
N LEU A 113 10.10 5.12 10.52
CA LEU A 113 9.72 4.07 9.59
C LEU A 113 10.67 2.87 9.72
N MET A 114 10.17 1.68 9.41
CA MET A 114 11.00 0.51 9.19
C MET A 114 11.10 0.25 7.69
N ILE A 115 12.33 0.15 7.18
CA ILE A 115 12.61 -0.20 5.79
C ILE A 115 13.16 -1.62 5.74
N VAL A 116 12.55 -2.48 4.93
CA VAL A 116 13.07 -3.81 4.62
C VAL A 116 13.60 -3.85 3.20
N LEU A 117 14.89 -4.19 3.07
CA LEU A 117 15.58 -4.30 1.79
C LEU A 117 15.96 -5.75 1.48
N LYS A 118 16.01 -6.10 0.19
CA LYS A 118 16.49 -7.42 -0.24
C LYS A 118 18.01 -7.48 -0.27
N TYR A 119 18.60 -7.83 0.87
CA TYR A 119 20.04 -8.07 0.98
C TYR A 119 20.32 -9.24 1.92
N ASP A 120 21.35 -10.02 1.62
CA ASP A 120 21.94 -10.93 2.61
C ASP A 120 22.80 -10.15 3.62
N ARG A 121 23.41 -9.05 3.16
CA ARG A 121 24.18 -8.09 3.95
C ARG A 121 23.95 -6.67 3.44
N LEU A 122 23.56 -5.77 4.34
CA LEU A 122 23.35 -4.36 4.01
C LEU A 122 24.68 -3.69 3.65
N PRO A 123 24.77 -3.03 2.48
CA PRO A 123 25.94 -2.23 2.13
C PRO A 123 26.09 -1.06 3.12
N LYS A 124 27.33 -0.77 3.54
CA LYS A 124 27.62 0.33 4.48
C LYS A 124 27.14 1.68 3.96
N THR A 125 27.20 1.90 2.65
CA THR A 125 26.73 3.13 1.99
C THR A 125 25.23 3.31 2.14
N VAL A 126 24.44 2.24 2.02
CA VAL A 126 22.99 2.29 2.21
C VAL A 126 22.65 2.65 3.65
N VAL A 127 23.28 1.98 4.62
CA VAL A 127 23.08 2.27 6.05
C VAL A 127 23.46 3.71 6.39
N ALA A 128 24.57 4.22 5.84
CA ALA A 128 25.04 5.58 6.11
C ALA A 128 24.16 6.69 5.51
N LEU A 129 23.37 6.37 4.48
CA LEU A 129 22.44 7.31 3.83
C LEU A 129 21.03 7.27 4.42
N MET A 130 20.74 6.34 5.34
CA MET A 130 19.42 6.24 5.94
C MET A 130 19.13 7.44 6.86
N PRO A 131 17.88 7.95 6.86
CA PRO A 131 17.46 8.94 7.83
C PRO A 131 17.71 8.44 9.26
N SER A 132 18.15 9.35 10.12
CA SER A 132 18.36 9.05 11.54
C SER A 132 17.04 8.64 12.19
N GLY A 133 17.09 7.64 13.07
CA GLY A 133 15.94 7.11 13.78
C GLY A 133 15.14 6.05 13.03
N TRP A 134 15.33 5.87 11.71
CA TRP A 134 14.60 4.84 10.97
C TRP A 134 15.19 3.44 11.22
N GLY A 135 14.30 2.45 11.30
CA GLY A 135 14.69 1.04 11.34
C GLY A 135 15.11 0.59 9.95
N ILE A 136 16.27 -0.06 9.83
CA ILE A 136 16.72 -0.67 8.58
C ILE A 136 16.94 -2.16 8.78
N GLU A 137 16.14 -2.94 8.06
CA GLU A 137 16.15 -4.38 8.11
C GLU A 137 16.44 -4.99 6.74
N LYS A 138 16.86 -6.25 6.79
CA LYS A 138 17.17 -7.03 5.59
C LYS A 138 16.33 -8.29 5.56
N SER A 139 15.91 -8.69 4.37
CA SER A 139 15.12 -9.91 4.18
C SER A 139 15.41 -10.55 2.83
N GLN A 140 15.53 -11.88 2.79
CA GLN A 140 15.75 -12.62 1.53
C GLN A 140 14.56 -12.51 0.57
N ASN A 141 13.35 -12.34 1.12
CA ASN A 141 12.09 -12.33 0.36
C ASN A 141 11.35 -10.99 0.42
N ARG A 142 11.91 -9.98 1.12
CA ARG A 142 11.34 -8.63 1.29
C ARG A 142 10.04 -8.60 2.10
N TRP A 143 9.74 -9.67 2.84
CA TRP A 143 8.64 -9.65 3.79
C TRP A 143 9.15 -9.15 5.13
N ILE A 144 8.29 -8.39 5.80
CA ILE A 144 8.40 -8.18 7.24
C ILE A 144 8.09 -9.52 7.92
N THR A 145 9.02 -9.98 8.75
CA THR A 145 8.86 -11.18 9.59
C THR A 145 8.48 -10.76 11.00
N GLY A 146 7.93 -11.69 11.79
CA GLY A 146 7.67 -11.41 13.22
C GLY A 146 8.94 -11.00 13.99
N GLU A 147 10.10 -11.55 13.62
CA GLU A 147 11.40 -11.20 14.19
C GLU A 147 11.80 -9.75 13.86
N THR A 148 11.84 -9.38 12.57
CA THR A 148 12.19 -8.01 12.15
C THR A 148 11.19 -6.97 12.67
N PHE A 149 9.90 -7.31 12.73
CA PHE A 149 8.88 -6.47 13.35
C PHE A 149 9.12 -6.30 14.86
N PHE A 150 9.43 -7.38 15.58
CA PHE A 150 9.72 -7.33 17.00
C PHE A 150 10.97 -6.48 17.30
N GLU A 151 12.04 -6.65 16.53
CA GLU A 151 13.25 -5.84 16.64
C GLU A 151 12.98 -4.35 16.42
N TYR A 152 12.19 -4.01 15.40
CA TYR A 152 11.74 -2.64 15.18
C TYR A 152 10.95 -2.08 16.37
N ILE A 153 10.00 -2.84 16.90
CA ILE A 153 9.19 -2.39 18.04
C ILE A 153 10.09 -2.11 19.25
N CYS A 154 10.96 -3.06 19.63
CA CYS A 154 11.80 -2.94 20.82
C CYS A 154 12.90 -1.88 20.70
N ASN A 155 13.52 -1.73 19.52
CA ASN A 155 14.74 -0.94 19.37
C ASN A 155 14.51 0.42 18.72
N ILE A 156 13.39 0.64 18.03
CA ILE A 156 13.14 1.86 17.24
C ILE A 156 11.84 2.52 17.69
N PHE A 157 10.73 1.79 17.66
CA PHE A 157 9.41 2.36 17.95
C PHE A 157 9.28 2.83 19.41
N HIS A 158 9.76 2.03 20.36
CA HIS A 158 9.68 2.32 21.80
C HIS A 158 10.57 3.48 22.27
N LEU A 159 11.49 4.00 21.45
CA LEU A 159 12.42 5.06 21.85
C LEU A 159 11.81 6.48 21.80
N LEU A 160 10.52 6.61 21.50
CA LEU A 160 9.80 7.89 21.41
C LEU A 160 8.68 8.07 22.45
N GLY A 161 8.58 7.17 23.42
CA GLY A 161 7.72 7.28 24.60
C GLY A 161 8.48 7.70 25.85
#